data_AF-A0AAD3DZ59-F1
#
_entry.id   AF-A0AAD3DZ59-F1
#
_cell.length_a   1.000
_cell.length_b   1.000
_cell.length_c   1.000
_cell.angle_alpha   90.00
_cell.angle_beta   90.00
_cell.angle_gamma   90.00
#
_symmetry.space_group_name_H-M   'P 1'
#
loop_
_entity.id
_entity.type
_entity.pdbx_description
1 polymer ?
#
loop_
_entity_poly.entity_id
_entity_poly.type
_entity_poly.pdbx_seq_one_letter_code
_entity_poly.pdbx_strand_id
1 'polypeptide(L)'
;RFDDRPRWVSAAEHNRTQPTDGWRWYYRYLVRRGERSCEYRDEYMLRRHFTFYSNEFAAHGGLEGDAISNVTSSSSGPQPPWSSAHVCPHFLNVIMLREPLARLRSHVRWIIKVYRTEYGKSYEPFFRGRDADYWRRFAPAAVDNYYIRLLLGEAVFYAPTGSINTTHLEAARLMLLQ
;
A
#
# COMPACT_ATOMS: atom_id res chain seq x y z
N ARG A 1 17.59 -5.46 -3.05
CA ARG A 1 16.49 -5.52 -2.03
C ARG A 1 15.32 -4.72 -2.59
N PHE A 2 14.09 -5.25 -2.51
CA PHE A 2 12.94 -4.70 -3.26
C PHE A 2 12.29 -3.43 -2.68
N ASP A 3 12.52 -3.12 -1.40
CA ASP A 3 11.90 -1.97 -0.73
C ASP A 3 10.35 -1.98 -0.67
N ASP A 4 9.75 -3.17 -0.76
CA ASP A 4 8.31 -3.43 -0.67
C ASP A 4 7.75 -3.36 0.77
N ARG A 5 8.40 -2.60 1.64
CA ARG A 5 7.95 -2.50 3.03
C ARG A 5 6.62 -1.76 3.09
N PRO A 6 5.73 -2.16 4.00
CA PRO A 6 4.45 -1.50 4.16
C PRO A 6 4.61 -0.03 4.54
N ARG A 7 3.74 0.86 4.07
CA ARG A 7 3.81 2.31 4.36
C ARG A 7 2.43 2.83 4.72
N TRP A 8 2.00 2.56 5.94
CA TRP A 8 0.61 2.80 6.35
C TRP A 8 0.36 4.20 6.89
N VAL A 9 1.31 4.76 7.63
CA VAL A 9 1.06 5.92 8.47
C VAL A 9 1.51 7.22 7.81
N SER A 10 0.68 8.25 7.90
CA SER A 10 1.02 9.61 7.49
C SER A 10 2.06 10.23 8.42
N ALA A 11 3.23 10.58 7.88
CA ALA A 11 4.26 11.35 8.61
C ALA A 11 3.71 12.68 9.13
N ALA A 12 2.83 13.34 8.36
CA ALA A 12 2.24 14.61 8.74
C ALA A 12 1.34 14.47 9.98
N GLU A 13 0.50 13.43 10.02
CA GLU A 13 -0.36 13.17 11.18
C GLU A 13 0.45 12.64 12.38
N HIS A 14 1.51 11.87 12.14
CA HIS A 14 2.46 11.47 13.18
C HIS A 14 3.08 12.69 13.87
N ASN A 15 3.60 13.63 13.08
CA ASN A 15 4.28 14.83 13.55
C ASN A 15 3.43 15.76 14.42
N ARG A 16 2.10 15.68 14.31
CA ARG A 16 1.17 16.42 15.19
C ARG A 16 1.21 15.95 16.64
N THR A 17 1.65 14.70 16.88
CA THR A 17 1.74 14.13 18.22
C THR A 17 3.18 14.15 18.73
N GLN A 18 4.12 13.74 17.90
CA GLN A 18 5.55 13.74 18.24
C GLN A 18 6.37 13.92 16.95
N PRO A 19 7.49 14.66 16.97
CA PRO A 19 8.39 14.73 15.83
C PRO A 19 8.85 13.35 15.39
N THR A 20 8.95 13.15 14.08
CA THR A 20 9.52 11.93 13.48
C THR A 20 10.96 11.75 13.98
N ASP A 21 11.22 10.62 14.63
CA ASP A 21 12.55 10.18 15.02
C ASP A 21 13.21 9.43 13.86
N GLY A 22 13.74 10.22 12.92
CA GLY A 22 14.39 9.72 11.71
C GLY A 22 13.42 9.06 10.72
N TRP A 23 13.99 8.18 9.89
CA TRP A 23 13.32 7.62 8.72
C TRP A 23 12.81 6.19 9.01
N ARG A 24 11.82 6.01 9.88
CA ARG A 24 11.20 4.68 10.08
C ARG A 24 10.30 4.34 8.89
N TRP A 25 10.11 3.05 8.66
CA TRP A 25 9.49 2.54 7.44
C TRP A 25 7.96 2.71 7.44
N TYR A 26 7.30 2.62 8.59
CA TYR A 26 5.84 2.54 8.68
C TYR A 26 5.11 3.89 8.58
N TYR A 27 5.75 5.02 8.89
CA TYR A 27 5.15 6.37 8.75
C TYR A 27 5.50 7.09 7.44
N ARG A 28 5.68 6.32 6.37
CA ARG A 28 6.03 6.84 5.03
C ARG A 28 4.87 6.77 4.04
N TYR A 29 3.63 6.93 4.50
CA TYR A 29 2.47 6.96 3.61
C TYR A 29 2.68 8.02 2.50
N LEU A 30 2.27 7.71 1.26
CA LEU A 30 2.51 8.46 0.02
C LEU A 30 3.97 8.48 -0.50
N VAL A 31 4.95 7.97 0.23
CA VAL A 31 6.29 7.81 -0.34
C VAL A 31 6.24 6.62 -1.29
N ARG A 32 6.51 6.86 -2.58
CA ARG A 32 6.52 5.80 -3.59
C ARG A 32 7.73 4.86 -3.45
N ARG A 33 7.57 3.60 -3.83
CA ARG A 33 8.68 2.66 -3.97
C ARG A 33 9.51 3.02 -5.19
N GLY A 34 10.79 2.66 -5.15
CA GLY A 34 11.60 2.69 -6.36
C GLY A 34 11.09 1.64 -7.35
N GLU A 35 11.03 1.99 -8.63
CA GLU A 35 10.62 1.06 -9.68
C GLU A 35 11.60 -0.12 -9.76
N ARG A 36 11.07 -1.34 -9.67
CA ARG A 36 11.82 -2.60 -9.77
C ARG A 36 11.08 -3.50 -10.74
N SER A 37 11.67 -3.72 -11.91
CA SER A 37 11.09 -4.57 -12.94
C SER A 37 10.96 -6.02 -12.47
N CYS A 38 10.14 -6.79 -13.16
CA CYS A 38 9.95 -8.20 -12.88
C CYS A 38 11.24 -9.01 -13.10
N GLU A 39 12.04 -8.64 -14.10
CA GLU A 39 13.33 -9.25 -14.41
C GLU A 39 14.33 -8.99 -13.27
N TYR A 40 14.39 -7.75 -12.78
CA TYR A 40 15.23 -7.42 -11.62
C TYR A 40 14.84 -8.25 -10.39
N ARG A 41 13.53 -8.43 -10.17
CA ARG A 41 13.02 -9.23 -9.04
C ARG A 41 13.44 -10.69 -9.18
N ASP A 42 13.25 -11.28 -10.35
CA ASP A 42 13.61 -12.66 -10.65
C ASP A 42 15.12 -12.90 -10.45
N GLU A 43 15.96 -12.10 -11.12
CA GLU A 43 17.41 -12.21 -10.99
C GLU A 43 17.90 -12.03 -9.54
N TYR A 44 17.25 -11.15 -8.77
CA TYR A 44 17.61 -10.93 -7.38
C TYR A 44 17.26 -12.14 -6.52
N MET A 45 16.10 -12.77 -6.74
CA MET A 45 15.68 -13.98 -6.03
C MET A 45 16.61 -15.15 -6.36
N LEU A 46 16.90 -15.37 -7.64
CA LEU A 46 17.81 -16.42 -8.12
C LEU A 46 19.22 -16.25 -7.53
N ARG A 47 19.81 -15.04 -7.62
CA ARG A 47 21.14 -14.76 -7.06
C ARG A 47 21.23 -14.92 -5.54
N ARG A 48 20.11 -14.80 -4.83
CA ARG A 48 20.04 -14.93 -3.37
C ARG A 48 19.56 -16.29 -2.90
N HIS A 49 19.25 -17.21 -3.82
CA HIS A 49 18.62 -18.49 -3.53
C HIS A 49 17.35 -18.35 -2.68
N PHE A 50 16.58 -17.29 -2.92
CA PHE A 50 15.29 -17.10 -2.28
C PHE A 50 14.21 -17.78 -3.11
N THR A 51 13.29 -18.46 -2.44
CA THR A 51 12.13 -19.13 -3.05
C THR A 51 10.81 -18.43 -2.75
N PHE A 52 10.83 -17.47 -1.82
CA PHE A 52 9.65 -16.73 -1.39
C PHE A 52 10.03 -15.31 -0.99
N TYR A 53 9.19 -14.35 -1.35
CA TYR A 53 9.18 -13.02 -0.74
C TYR A 53 7.74 -12.58 -0.51
N SER A 54 7.56 -11.70 0.47
CA SER A 54 6.26 -11.07 0.75
C SER A 54 6.34 -9.58 0.47
N ASN A 55 5.32 -9.04 -0.16
CA ASN A 55 5.11 -7.61 -0.35
C ASN A 55 3.74 -7.20 0.20
N GLU A 56 3.53 -5.90 0.38
CA GLU A 56 2.21 -5.37 0.71
C GLU A 56 1.32 -5.19 -0.52
N PHE A 57 1.89 -5.07 -1.72
CA PHE A 57 1.13 -4.76 -2.94
C PHE A 57 1.15 -5.97 -3.86
N ALA A 58 -0.01 -6.48 -4.24
CA ALA A 58 -0.10 -7.62 -5.16
C ALA A 58 0.40 -7.23 -6.56
N ALA A 59 -0.03 -6.07 -7.06
CA ALA A 59 0.33 -5.57 -8.37
C ALA A 59 1.53 -4.59 -8.36
N HIS A 60 2.28 -4.62 -9.46
CA HIS A 60 3.38 -3.74 -9.85
C HIS A 60 2.93 -2.83 -11.00
N GLY A 61 3.66 -1.74 -11.26
CA GLY A 61 3.26 -0.73 -12.25
C GLY A 61 2.05 0.10 -11.78
N GLY A 62 1.31 0.69 -12.72
CA GLY A 62 0.13 1.49 -12.45
C GLY A 62 0.43 2.94 -12.04
N LEU A 63 1.68 3.38 -12.16
CA LEU A 63 2.14 4.71 -11.74
C LEU A 63 2.38 5.65 -12.92
N GLU A 64 2.27 5.13 -14.14
CA GLU A 64 2.60 5.81 -15.39
C GLU A 64 1.59 6.93 -15.69
N GLY A 65 0.35 6.84 -15.19
CA GLY A 65 -0.70 7.86 -15.33
C GLY A 65 -0.55 9.09 -14.44
N ASP A 66 0.36 9.08 -13.46
CA ASP A 66 0.68 10.26 -12.63
C ASP A 66 1.87 11.06 -13.20
N ALA A 67 2.53 10.54 -14.23
CA ALA A 67 3.49 11.31 -14.99
C ALA A 67 2.69 12.32 -15.84
N ILE A 68 2.95 13.59 -15.59
CA ILE A 68 2.60 14.69 -16.49
C ILE A 68 3.21 14.37 -17.86
N SER A 69 2.49 13.66 -18.70
CA SER A 69 2.88 13.39 -20.08
C SER A 69 1.82 13.98 -20.97
N ASN A 70 2.11 15.19 -21.47
CA ASN A 70 1.58 15.75 -22.70
C ASN A 70 1.86 14.76 -23.84
N VAL A 71 1.12 13.66 -23.91
CA VAL A 71 1.18 12.69 -25.00
C VAL A 71 -0.22 12.63 -25.59
N THR A 72 -0.30 13.29 -26.75
CA THR A 72 -1.42 13.20 -27.67
C THR A 72 -1.67 11.74 -28.07
N SER A 73 -2.96 11.39 -28.05
CA SER A 73 -3.65 10.38 -28.88
C SER A 73 -3.43 8.88 -28.64
N SER A 74 -4.45 8.23 -28.08
CA SER A 74 -5.08 7.01 -28.64
C SER A 74 -6.58 6.99 -28.32
N SER A 75 -7.39 6.42 -29.20
CA SER A 75 -8.86 6.47 -29.27
C SER A 75 -9.65 5.75 -28.16
N SER A 76 -8.98 5.37 -27.07
CA SER A 76 -9.58 4.88 -25.84
C SER A 76 -9.48 5.99 -24.81
N GLY A 77 -10.60 6.43 -24.25
CA GLY A 77 -10.63 7.50 -23.23
C GLY A 77 -9.61 7.29 -22.09
N PRO A 78 -9.36 8.34 -21.28
CA PRO A 78 -8.29 8.33 -20.27
C PRO A 78 -8.34 7.05 -19.44
N GLN A 79 -7.32 6.21 -19.59
CA GLN A 79 -7.21 4.97 -18.85
C GLN A 79 -6.92 5.31 -17.38
N PRO A 80 -7.49 4.57 -16.42
CA PRO A 80 -7.18 4.79 -15.03
C PRO A 80 -5.67 4.53 -14.79
N PRO A 81 -5.04 5.22 -13.83
CA PRO A 81 -3.60 5.09 -13.60
C PRO A 81 -3.19 3.63 -13.29
N TRP A 82 -4.05 2.85 -12.64
CA TRP A 82 -3.81 1.43 -12.34
C TRP A 82 -4.10 0.46 -13.51
N SER A 83 -4.37 0.95 -14.73
CA SER A 83 -4.64 0.09 -15.89
C SER A 83 -3.44 -0.75 -16.34
N SER A 84 -2.22 -0.27 -16.09
CA SER A 84 -0.95 -0.95 -16.33
C SER A 84 -0.51 -1.82 -15.14
N ALA A 85 -1.32 -1.92 -14.08
CA ALA A 85 -1.01 -2.73 -12.91
C ALA A 85 -0.97 -4.22 -13.29
N HIS A 86 0.12 -4.91 -12.95
CA HIS A 86 0.37 -6.29 -13.36
C HIS A 86 1.08 -7.10 -12.28
N VAL A 87 0.99 -8.42 -12.36
CA VAL A 87 1.87 -9.34 -11.62
C VAL A 87 3.07 -9.74 -12.46
N CYS A 88 4.14 -10.13 -11.79
CA CYS A 88 5.32 -10.63 -12.48
C CYS A 88 5.11 -12.09 -12.94
N PRO A 89 5.26 -12.40 -14.24
CA PRO A 89 4.89 -13.70 -14.81
C PRO A 89 5.77 -14.86 -14.30
N HIS A 90 6.99 -14.56 -13.85
CA HIS A 90 7.92 -15.54 -13.29
C HIS A 90 7.55 -15.98 -11.86
N PHE A 91 6.54 -15.37 -11.24
CA PHE A 91 6.18 -15.60 -9.85
C PHE A 91 4.75 -16.12 -9.72
N LEU A 92 4.58 -17.13 -8.86
CA LEU A 92 3.27 -17.50 -8.35
C LEU A 92 2.86 -16.50 -7.25
N ASN A 93 1.76 -15.79 -7.46
CA ASN A 93 1.23 -14.84 -6.49
C ASN A 93 0.20 -15.55 -5.60
N VAL A 94 0.40 -15.49 -4.29
CA VAL A 94 -0.52 -16.08 -3.31
C VAL A 94 -1.00 -14.99 -2.37
N ILE A 95 -2.33 -14.84 -2.27
CA ILE A 95 -2.97 -13.91 -1.35
C ILE A 95 -3.87 -14.66 -0.38
N MET A 96 -3.80 -14.29 0.90
CA MET A 96 -4.69 -14.78 1.94
C MET A 96 -5.60 -13.64 2.41
N LEU A 97 -6.89 -13.78 2.14
CA LEU A 97 -7.90 -12.83 2.59
C LEU A 97 -8.53 -13.29 3.91
N ARG A 98 -8.87 -12.32 4.74
CA ARG A 98 -9.63 -12.49 5.98
C ARG A 98 -10.91 -11.66 5.88
N GLU A 99 -11.94 -12.03 6.65
CA GLU A 99 -13.11 -11.17 6.85
C GLU A 99 -12.68 -9.69 7.11
N PRO A 100 -13.23 -8.72 6.35
CA PRO A 100 -12.73 -7.33 6.34
C PRO A 100 -12.69 -6.63 7.70
N LEU A 101 -13.74 -6.75 8.53
CA LEU A 101 -13.79 -6.10 9.84
C LEU A 101 -12.76 -6.69 10.81
N ALA A 102 -12.57 -8.01 10.78
CA ALA A 102 -11.54 -8.69 11.55
C ALA A 102 -10.13 -8.29 11.09
N ARG A 103 -9.91 -8.13 9.77
CA ARG A 103 -8.66 -7.62 9.22
C ARG A 103 -8.39 -6.18 9.67
N LEU A 104 -9.40 -5.31 9.63
CA LEU A 104 -9.32 -3.93 10.10
C LEU A 104 -8.92 -3.87 11.57
N ARG A 105 -9.65 -4.58 12.44
CA ARG A 105 -9.36 -4.64 13.88
C ARG A 105 -7.95 -5.16 14.15
N SER A 106 -7.51 -6.17 13.41
CA SER A 106 -6.15 -6.70 13.50
C SER A 106 -5.10 -5.69 13.06
N HIS A 107 -5.38 -4.92 11.99
CA HIS A 107 -4.44 -3.93 11.46
C HIS A 107 -4.23 -2.77 12.44
N VAL A 108 -5.33 -2.22 12.97
CA VAL A 108 -5.29 -1.15 13.98
C VAL A 108 -4.49 -1.60 15.20
N ARG A 109 -4.74 -2.81 15.70
CA ARG A 109 -3.98 -3.39 16.81
C ARG A 109 -2.50 -3.56 16.49
N TRP A 110 -2.18 -3.98 15.26
CA TRP A 110 -0.80 -4.11 14.82
C TRP A 110 -0.08 -2.76 14.81
N ILE A 111 -0.69 -1.71 14.26
CA ILE A 111 -0.12 -0.36 14.27
C ILE A 111 0.12 0.12 15.71
N ILE A 112 -0.86 -0.05 16.61
CA ILE A 112 -0.70 0.30 18.03
C ILE A 112 0.46 -0.49 18.67
N LYS A 113 0.58 -1.78 18.37
CA LYS A 113 1.68 -2.63 18.86
C LYS A 113 3.04 -2.15 18.36
N VAL A 114 3.15 -1.78 17.07
CA VAL A 114 4.38 -1.20 16.50
C VAL A 114 4.76 0.06 17.28
N TYR A 115 3.82 1.00 17.46
CA TYR A 115 4.10 2.22 18.22
C TYR A 115 4.46 1.97 19.68
N ARG A 116 3.79 1.02 20.35
CA ARG A 116 4.17 0.63 21.71
C ARG A 116 5.60 0.07 21.77
N THR A 117 6.03 -0.64 20.74
CA THR A 117 7.40 -1.19 20.65
C THR A 117 8.42 -0.08 20.44
N GLU A 118 8.11 0.88 19.57
CA GLU A 118 9.07 1.93 19.17
C GLU A 118 9.12 3.11 20.16
N TYR A 119 8.01 3.43 20.82
CA TYR A 119 7.89 4.59 21.72
C TYR A 119 7.72 4.20 23.20
N GLY A 120 7.66 2.91 23.53
CA GLY A 120 7.50 2.44 24.90
C GLY A 120 6.23 3.00 25.53
N LYS A 121 6.34 3.76 26.63
CA LYS A 121 5.20 4.41 27.30
C LYS A 121 4.69 5.67 26.58
N SER A 122 5.49 6.25 25.69
CA SER A 122 5.16 7.48 24.96
C SER A 122 4.23 7.25 23.75
N TYR A 123 3.74 6.03 23.54
CA TYR A 123 2.84 5.70 22.43
C TYR A 123 1.39 6.15 22.67
N GLU A 124 0.97 6.31 23.93
CA GLU A 124 -0.44 6.57 24.26
C GLU A 124 -1.02 7.86 23.65
N PRO A 125 -0.29 9.00 23.59
CA PRO A 125 -0.78 10.23 22.97
C PRO A 125 -1.16 10.09 21.48
N PHE A 126 -0.60 9.09 20.78
CA PHE A 126 -1.01 8.82 19.40
C PHE A 126 -2.45 8.32 19.33
N PHE A 127 -2.88 7.46 20.27
CA PHE A 127 -4.13 6.70 20.12
C PHE A 127 -5.22 7.02 21.14
N ARG A 128 -4.89 7.68 22.25
CA ARG A 128 -5.88 8.01 23.29
C ARG A 128 -6.92 9.00 22.75
N GLY A 129 -8.20 8.64 22.89
CA GLY A 129 -9.33 9.50 22.50
C GLY A 129 -9.45 9.74 20.99
N ARG A 130 -8.86 8.86 20.15
CA ARG A 130 -8.94 8.98 18.70
C ARG A 130 -10.17 8.28 18.13
N ASP A 131 -10.75 8.91 17.12
CA ASP A 131 -11.95 8.46 16.41
C ASP A 131 -11.64 7.89 15.02
N ALA A 132 -12.68 7.53 14.27
CA ALA A 132 -12.54 7.01 12.91
C ALA A 132 -11.89 8.03 11.95
N ASP A 133 -12.16 9.32 12.10
CA ASP A 133 -11.62 10.36 11.24
C ASP A 133 -10.13 10.57 11.46
N TYR A 134 -9.65 10.45 12.70
CA TYR A 134 -8.23 10.36 12.98
C TYR A 134 -7.60 9.19 12.20
N TRP A 135 -8.17 7.99 12.28
CA TRP A 135 -7.60 6.81 11.60
C TRP A 135 -7.60 6.96 10.08
N ARG A 136 -8.61 7.58 9.50
CA ARG A 136 -8.68 7.87 8.05
C ARG A 136 -7.60 8.83 7.57
N ARG A 137 -7.09 9.72 8.42
CA ARG A 137 -5.94 10.59 8.12
C ARG A 137 -4.61 9.93 8.48
N PHE A 138 -4.59 9.25 9.61
CA PHE A 138 -3.38 8.68 10.20
C PHE A 138 -2.90 7.44 9.45
N ALA A 139 -3.79 6.50 9.12
CA ALA A 139 -3.46 5.27 8.40
C ALA A 139 -4.50 4.95 7.32
N PRO A 140 -4.61 5.76 6.25
CA PRO A 140 -5.78 5.76 5.36
C PRO A 140 -6.02 4.40 4.70
N ALA A 141 -4.99 3.83 4.06
CA ALA A 141 -5.10 2.55 3.38
C ALA A 141 -5.47 1.40 4.33
N ALA A 142 -5.08 1.47 5.61
CA ALA A 142 -5.38 0.44 6.59
C ALA A 142 -6.85 0.38 6.99
N VAL A 143 -7.59 1.49 6.83
CA VAL A 143 -8.97 1.65 7.34
C VAL A 143 -10.02 1.93 6.27
N ASP A 144 -9.61 2.12 5.01
CA ASP A 144 -10.51 2.37 3.89
C ASP A 144 -10.17 1.41 2.75
N ASN A 145 -11.05 0.44 2.48
CA ASN A 145 -10.95 -0.45 1.31
C ASN A 145 -9.59 -1.18 1.13
N TYR A 146 -8.99 -1.63 2.25
CA TYR A 146 -7.63 -2.20 2.27
C TYR A 146 -7.34 -3.26 1.19
N TYR A 147 -8.27 -4.19 0.92
CA TYR A 147 -8.02 -5.25 -0.08
C TYR A 147 -8.00 -4.73 -1.51
N ILE A 148 -8.89 -3.82 -1.88
CA ILE A 148 -8.89 -3.21 -3.22
C ILE A 148 -7.58 -2.44 -3.43
N ARG A 149 -7.18 -1.68 -2.41
CA ARG A 149 -5.91 -0.94 -2.36
C ARG A 149 -4.69 -1.84 -2.50
N LEU A 150 -4.69 -2.98 -1.82
CA LEU A 150 -3.60 -3.96 -1.88
C LEU A 150 -3.52 -4.65 -3.24
N LEU A 151 -4.67 -5.04 -3.80
CA LEU A 151 -4.75 -5.78 -5.05
C LEU A 151 -4.35 -4.92 -6.25
N LEU A 152 -4.81 -3.67 -6.32
CA LEU A 152 -4.56 -2.78 -7.45
C LEU A 152 -3.23 -2.02 -7.38
N GLY A 153 -2.35 -2.41 -6.46
CA GLY A 153 -1.00 -1.89 -6.39
C GLY A 153 -0.91 -0.46 -5.86
N GLU A 154 0.25 0.14 -6.07
CA GLU A 154 0.66 1.35 -5.36
C GLU A 154 -0.16 2.60 -5.71
N ALA A 155 -0.63 2.72 -6.96
CA ALA A 155 -1.48 3.84 -7.37
C ALA A 155 -2.80 3.88 -6.61
N VAL A 156 -3.47 2.73 -6.46
CA VAL A 156 -4.73 2.67 -5.73
C VAL A 156 -4.50 2.66 -4.23
N PHE A 157 -3.40 2.08 -3.76
CA PHE A 157 -3.09 2.04 -2.34
C PHE A 157 -3.08 3.43 -1.70
N TYR A 158 -2.55 4.42 -2.43
CA TYR A 158 -2.47 5.81 -1.98
C TYR A 158 -3.63 6.70 -2.44
N ALA A 159 -4.64 6.16 -3.13
CA ALA A 159 -5.79 6.92 -3.57
C ALA A 159 -6.50 7.64 -2.40
N PRO A 160 -7.15 8.80 -2.60
CA PRO A 160 -7.84 9.49 -1.53
C PRO A 160 -8.86 8.61 -0.79
N THR A 161 -9.05 8.85 0.50
CA THR A 161 -10.07 8.12 1.29
C THR A 161 -11.45 8.37 0.68
N GLY A 162 -12.22 7.31 0.44
CA GLY A 162 -13.55 7.40 -0.16
C GLY A 162 -13.58 7.55 -1.68
N SER A 163 -12.44 7.58 -2.38
CA SER A 163 -12.41 7.61 -3.84
C SER A 163 -12.58 6.22 -4.48
N ILE A 164 -12.43 5.16 -3.70
CA ILE A 164 -12.59 3.79 -4.16
C ILE A 164 -14.07 3.51 -4.47
N ASN A 165 -14.33 3.02 -5.68
CA ASN A 165 -15.67 2.81 -6.21
C ASN A 165 -15.80 1.45 -6.91
N THR A 166 -16.95 1.18 -7.53
CA THR A 166 -17.26 -0.10 -8.20
C THR A 166 -16.23 -0.47 -9.27
N THR A 167 -15.70 0.48 -10.04
CA THR A 167 -14.68 0.20 -11.07
C THR A 167 -13.42 -0.40 -10.44
N HIS A 168 -13.00 0.09 -9.27
CA HIS A 168 -11.86 -0.49 -8.56
C HIS A 168 -12.18 -1.88 -8.01
N LEU A 169 -13.41 -2.10 -7.54
CA LEU A 169 -13.84 -3.41 -7.06
C LEU A 169 -13.78 -4.46 -8.18
N GLU A 170 -14.28 -4.15 -9.38
CA GLU A 170 -14.22 -5.08 -10.50
C GLU A 170 -12.78 -5.35 -10.95
N ALA A 171 -11.93 -4.32 -11.02
CA ALA A 171 -10.52 -4.51 -11.33
C ALA A 171 -9.82 -5.39 -10.28
N ALA A 172 -10.12 -5.20 -8.99
CA ALA A 172 -9.54 -6.01 -7.91
C ALA A 172 -10.00 -7.47 -7.99
N ARG A 173 -11.24 -7.73 -8.42
CA ARG A 173 -11.73 -9.10 -8.67
C ARG A 173 -10.98 -9.77 -9.82
N LEU A 174 -10.70 -9.05 -10.91
CA LEU A 174 -9.91 -9.57 -12.02
C LEU A 174 -8.48 -9.92 -11.57
N MET A 175 -7.90 -9.11 -10.68
CA MET A 175 -6.59 -9.39 -10.10
C MET A 175 -6.56 -10.69 -9.27
N LEU A 176 -7.66 -11.10 -8.66
CA LEU A 176 -7.72 -12.39 -7.94
C LEU A 176 -7.72 -13.61 -8.87
N LEU A 177 -7.91 -13.41 -10.18
CA LEU A 177 -7.93 -14.47 -11.20
C LEU A 177 -6.60 -14.62 -11.96
N GLN A 178 -5.63 -13.72 -11.71
CA GLN A 178 -4.28 -13.76 -12.28
C GLN A 178 -3.36 -14.63 -11.41
#